data_AF-A0A7S6G534-F1
#
_entry.id   AF-A0A7S6G534-F1
#
_cell.length_a   1.000
_cell.length_b   1.000
_cell.length_c   1.000
_cell.angle_alpha   90.00
_cell.angle_beta   90.00
_cell.angle_gamma   90.00
#
_symmetry.space_group_name_H-M   'P 1'
#
loop_
_entity.id
_entity.type
_entity.pdbx_description
1 polymer ?
#
loop_
_entity_poly.entity_id
_entity_poly.type
_entity_poly.pdbx_seq_one_letter_code
_entity_poly.pdbx_strand_id
1 'polypeptide(L)'
;MRKSNHRAAFASDPKFLERIARQLQSEPTSTPPSPADKKPSKAVQRLEKVQTANMDGRKDRISLESTSRVLTICFPGAKLVSLNTMLRVHDAKATRLKNTWLKRVEALRYTYKAVLEEWIAIATYPLLVEEVYITGESSLLDPESVTAACKPVIDALVSNGFLPDDDPSHIAPPLPYTSRGESPGLVICLRPAGRPWGLIEDATIQVASSLGR
;
A
#
# COMPACT_ATOMS: atom_id res chain seq x y z
N MET A 1 -31.38 -29.14 -27.88
CA MET A 1 -30.69 -27.88 -28.24
C MET A 1 -29.19 -28.02 -27.98
N ARG A 2 -28.37 -28.17 -29.03
CA ARG A 2 -26.90 -28.31 -28.91
C ARG A 2 -26.27 -26.93 -28.82
N LYS A 3 -25.50 -26.66 -27.76
CA LYS A 3 -24.74 -25.41 -27.59
C LYS A 3 -23.67 -25.30 -28.68
N SER A 4 -23.68 -24.19 -29.42
CA SER A 4 -22.64 -23.84 -30.40
C SER A 4 -21.31 -23.61 -29.67
N ASN A 5 -20.29 -24.39 -30.03
CA ASN A 5 -18.92 -24.22 -29.52
C ASN A 5 -18.28 -22.97 -30.16
N HIS A 6 -18.25 -21.86 -29.42
CA HIS A 6 -17.66 -20.58 -29.83
C HIS A 6 -16.18 -20.65 -30.29
N ARG A 7 -15.47 -21.74 -30.02
CA ARG A 7 -14.09 -21.96 -30.52
C ARG A 7 -14.03 -22.31 -32.02
N ALA A 8 -15.09 -22.87 -32.59
CA ALA A 8 -15.09 -23.29 -34.00
C ALA A 8 -15.31 -22.11 -34.97
N ALA A 9 -15.89 -21.00 -34.50
CA ALA A 9 -16.21 -19.84 -35.35
C ALA A 9 -14.99 -19.00 -35.74
N PHE A 10 -13.89 -19.07 -34.99
CA PHE A 10 -12.65 -18.33 -35.30
C PHE A 10 -11.72 -19.09 -36.24
N ALA A 11 -11.87 -20.42 -36.35
CA ALA A 11 -11.02 -21.26 -37.20
C ALA A 11 -11.35 -21.12 -38.69
N SER A 12 -12.57 -20.68 -39.02
CA SER A 12 -13.04 -20.44 -40.38
C SER A 12 -13.13 -18.95 -40.75
N ASP A 13 -12.67 -18.04 -39.88
CA ASP A 13 -12.64 -16.60 -40.17
C ASP A 13 -11.59 -16.32 -41.26
N PRO A 14 -12.00 -15.82 -42.44
CA PRO A 14 -11.10 -15.54 -43.56
C PRO A 14 -9.95 -14.62 -43.16
N LYS A 15 -10.20 -13.62 -42.30
CA LYS A 15 -9.19 -12.65 -41.86
C LYS A 15 -8.17 -13.27 -40.91
N PHE A 16 -8.56 -14.27 -40.15
CA PHE A 16 -7.67 -15.01 -39.25
C PHE A 16 -6.74 -15.93 -40.04
N LEU A 17 -7.27 -16.63 -41.04
CA LEU A 17 -6.50 -17.49 -41.95
C LEU A 17 -5.51 -16.69 -42.80
N GLU A 18 -5.93 -15.50 -43.28
CA GLU A 18 -5.05 -14.59 -44.03
C GLU A 18 -3.87 -14.08 -43.19
N ARG A 19 -4.10 -13.88 -41.89
CA ARG A 19 -3.07 -13.46 -40.92
C ARG A 19 -2.06 -14.58 -40.63
N ILE A 20 -2.53 -15.83 -40.55
CA ILE A 20 -1.68 -17.02 -40.42
C ILE A 20 -0.85 -17.23 -41.70
N ALA A 21 -1.48 -17.12 -42.88
CA ALA A 21 -0.78 -17.27 -44.15
C ALA A 21 0.34 -16.23 -44.33
N ARG A 22 0.11 -14.97 -43.92
CA ARG A 22 1.16 -13.94 -43.89
C ARG A 22 2.31 -14.24 -42.94
N GLN A 23 2.04 -14.87 -41.79
CA GLN A 23 3.08 -15.28 -40.84
C GLN A 23 3.89 -16.49 -41.33
N LEU A 24 3.28 -17.36 -42.13
CA LEU A 24 3.96 -18.53 -42.69
C LEU A 24 4.78 -18.20 -43.95
N GLN A 25 4.46 -17.11 -44.65
CA GLN A 25 5.19 -16.63 -45.83
C GLN A 25 6.42 -15.76 -45.48
N SER A 26 6.54 -15.28 -44.24
CA SER A 26 7.77 -14.66 -43.78
C SER A 26 8.80 -15.73 -43.43
N GLU A 27 9.81 -15.93 -44.28
CA GLU A 27 10.96 -16.77 -43.94
C GLU A 27 11.60 -16.32 -42.62
N PRO A 28 12.09 -17.27 -41.78
CA PRO A 28 12.76 -16.92 -40.54
C PRO A 28 14.16 -16.40 -40.86
N THR A 29 14.26 -15.11 -41.21
CA THR A 29 15.55 -14.42 -41.20
C THR A 29 15.96 -14.27 -39.74
N SER A 30 16.87 -15.14 -39.34
CA SER A 30 17.47 -15.26 -38.03
C SER A 30 18.29 -14.01 -37.69
N THR A 31 17.65 -13.10 -36.97
CA THR A 31 18.31 -12.37 -35.88
C THR A 31 17.19 -11.94 -34.95
N PRO A 32 17.18 -12.37 -33.66
CA PRO A 32 16.27 -11.77 -32.71
C PRO A 32 16.55 -10.26 -32.76
N PRO A 33 15.53 -9.39 -32.87
CA PRO A 33 15.76 -7.97 -32.74
C PRO A 33 16.50 -7.80 -31.41
N SER A 34 17.71 -7.23 -31.47
CA SER A 34 18.42 -6.76 -30.27
C SER A 34 17.37 -6.07 -29.41
N PRO A 35 17.23 -6.42 -28.12
CA PRO A 35 16.11 -5.94 -27.32
C PRO A 35 16.19 -4.42 -27.31
N ALA A 36 15.41 -3.79 -28.19
CA ALA A 36 15.30 -2.35 -28.23
C ALA A 36 14.90 -1.96 -26.82
N ASP A 37 15.72 -1.15 -26.15
CA ASP A 37 15.55 -0.76 -24.76
C ASP A 37 14.11 -0.29 -24.56
N LYS A 38 13.25 -1.21 -24.10
CA LYS A 38 11.83 -0.92 -23.91
C LYS A 38 11.79 0.08 -22.78
N LYS A 39 11.51 1.34 -23.13
CA LYS A 39 11.37 2.41 -22.14
C LYS A 39 10.45 1.91 -21.02
N PRO A 40 10.87 2.02 -19.75
CA PRO A 40 10.10 1.50 -18.64
C PRO A 40 8.73 2.18 -18.63
N SER A 41 7.67 1.42 -18.36
CA SER A 41 6.32 1.98 -18.27
C SER A 41 6.25 3.04 -17.18
N LYS A 42 5.29 3.97 -17.28
CA LYS A 42 5.05 5.01 -16.26
C LYS A 42 4.86 4.42 -14.85
N ALA A 43 4.27 3.22 -14.76
CA ALA A 43 4.11 2.50 -13.51
C ALA A 43 5.46 2.06 -12.93
N VAL A 44 6.37 1.52 -13.75
CA VAL A 44 7.71 1.13 -13.30
C VAL A 44 8.51 2.33 -12.80
N GLN A 45 8.49 3.44 -13.55
CA GLN A 45 9.15 4.68 -13.13
C GLN A 45 8.58 5.23 -11.82
N ARG A 46 7.25 5.14 -11.65
CA ARG A 46 6.58 5.54 -10.40
C ARG A 46 7.05 4.70 -9.21
N LEU A 47 7.17 3.39 -9.39
CA LEU A 47 7.61 2.47 -8.33
C LEU A 47 9.05 2.74 -7.94
N GLU A 48 9.93 2.96 -8.91
CA GLU A 48 11.33 3.32 -8.65
C GLU A 48 11.42 4.64 -7.89
N LYS A 49 10.67 5.67 -8.30
CA LYS A 49 10.58 6.96 -7.58
C LYS A 49 10.13 6.76 -6.13
N VAL A 50 9.14 5.91 -5.89
CA VAL A 50 8.64 5.63 -4.54
C VAL A 50 9.66 4.85 -3.73
N GLN A 51 10.27 3.82 -4.32
CA GLN A 51 11.30 3.01 -3.68
C GLN A 51 12.46 3.89 -3.21
N THR A 52 13.00 4.75 -4.09
CA THR A 52 14.09 5.66 -3.74
C THR A 52 13.68 6.65 -2.64
N ALA A 53 12.47 7.22 -2.72
CA ALA A 53 11.99 8.14 -1.69
C ALA A 53 11.82 7.44 -0.33
N ASN A 54 11.40 6.18 -0.31
CA ASN A 54 11.16 5.43 0.91
C ASN A 54 12.43 4.79 1.50
N MET A 55 13.57 4.86 0.79
CA MET A 55 14.87 4.48 1.33
C MET A 55 15.53 5.62 2.14
N ASP A 56 15.06 6.86 2.01
CA ASP A 56 15.59 7.99 2.78
C ASP A 56 14.75 8.23 4.06
N GLY A 57 15.21 7.67 5.17
CA GLY A 57 14.59 7.84 6.50
C GLY A 57 15.27 8.87 7.40
N ARG A 58 16.23 9.66 6.91
CA ARG A 58 17.09 10.51 7.75
C ARG A 58 16.35 11.58 8.55
N LYS A 59 15.15 11.97 8.10
CA LYS A 59 14.30 12.98 8.75
C LYS A 59 13.10 12.37 9.46
N ASP A 60 13.04 11.05 9.54
CA ASP A 60 11.95 10.37 10.21
C ASP A 60 12.03 10.63 11.71
N ARG A 61 10.86 10.77 12.32
CA ARG A 61 10.77 11.10 13.73
C ARG A 61 9.58 10.44 14.37
N ILE A 62 9.74 10.16 15.66
CA ILE A 62 8.71 9.64 16.54
C ILE A 62 8.53 10.65 17.67
N SER A 63 7.29 10.97 18.00
CA SER A 63 6.92 11.71 19.20
C SER A 63 5.89 10.90 19.99
N LEU A 64 6.11 10.81 21.29
CA LEU A 64 5.21 10.15 22.22
C LEU A 64 4.64 11.20 23.18
N GLU A 65 3.31 11.25 23.26
CA GLU A 65 2.59 12.02 24.28
C GLU A 65 2.07 11.01 25.32
N SER A 66 2.82 10.83 26.41
CA SER A 66 2.60 9.73 27.36
C SER A 66 1.28 9.86 28.13
N THR A 67 0.83 11.08 28.40
CA THR A 67 -0.43 11.32 29.13
C THR A 67 -1.65 10.89 28.32
N SER A 68 -1.72 11.26 27.05
CA SER A 68 -2.81 10.84 26.15
C SER A 68 -2.56 9.49 25.48
N ARG A 69 -1.39 8.89 25.70
CA ARG A 69 -0.95 7.62 25.09
C ARG A 69 -0.98 7.68 23.57
N VAL A 70 -0.44 8.76 23.01
CA VAL A 70 -0.44 8.99 21.56
C VAL A 70 0.96 8.85 21.01
N LEU A 71 1.16 7.94 20.05
CA LEU A 71 2.40 7.80 19.31
C LEU A 71 2.21 8.38 17.91
N THR A 72 3.00 9.38 17.55
CA THR A 72 3.01 9.96 16.20
C THR A 72 4.33 9.65 15.51
N ILE A 73 4.23 9.06 14.33
CA ILE A 73 5.38 8.69 13.49
C ILE A 73 5.29 9.51 12.21
N CYS A 74 6.32 10.32 11.96
CA CYS A 74 6.39 11.13 10.75
C CYS A 74 7.45 10.56 9.81
N PHE A 75 7.07 10.40 8.54
CA PHE A 75 7.93 9.99 7.43
C PHE A 75 8.00 11.11 6.37
N PRO A 76 8.80 12.16 6.58
CA PRO A 76 8.95 13.22 5.59
C PRO A 76 9.44 12.69 4.24
N GLY A 77 8.91 13.23 3.15
CA GLY A 77 9.27 12.84 1.79
C GLY A 77 8.77 11.45 1.36
N ALA A 78 8.12 10.69 2.26
CA ALA A 78 7.56 9.40 1.91
C ALA A 78 6.55 9.50 0.76
N LYS A 79 6.55 8.49 -0.10
CA LYS A 79 5.59 8.39 -1.20
C LYS A 79 4.80 7.09 -1.09
N LEU A 80 3.51 7.19 -1.41
CA LEU A 80 2.60 6.06 -1.48
C LEU A 80 2.37 5.64 -2.94
N VAL A 81 2.05 4.35 -3.10
CA VAL A 81 1.66 3.73 -4.37
C VAL A 81 0.24 3.24 -4.21
N SER A 82 -0.67 3.64 -5.11
CA SER A 82 -2.05 3.14 -5.12
C SER A 82 -2.11 1.61 -5.22
N LEU A 83 -3.14 1.02 -4.62
CA LEU A 83 -3.42 -0.41 -4.72
C LEU A 83 -3.50 -0.88 -6.18
N ASN A 84 -4.19 -0.12 -7.03
CA ASN A 84 -4.30 -0.42 -8.47
C ASN A 84 -2.96 -0.48 -9.19
N THR A 85 -1.97 0.31 -8.75
CA THR A 85 -0.62 0.21 -9.27
C THR A 85 0.07 -1.04 -8.72
N MET A 86 -0.03 -1.29 -7.41
CA MET A 86 0.58 -2.47 -6.77
C MET A 86 0.08 -3.81 -7.36
N LEU A 87 -1.22 -3.93 -7.67
CA LEU A 87 -1.81 -5.13 -8.27
C LEU A 87 -1.29 -5.44 -9.68
N ARG A 88 -0.65 -4.48 -10.35
CA ARG A 88 -0.11 -4.63 -11.72
C ARG A 88 1.41 -4.88 -11.72
N VAL A 89 2.00 -5.04 -10.54
CA VAL A 89 3.44 -5.15 -10.35
C VAL A 89 3.82 -6.59 -10.07
N HIS A 90 4.89 -7.04 -10.70
CA HIS A 90 5.47 -8.35 -10.42
C HIS A 90 5.86 -8.47 -8.94
N ASP A 91 5.52 -9.58 -8.30
CA ASP A 91 5.68 -9.81 -6.85
C ASP A 91 7.06 -9.41 -6.32
N ALA A 92 8.14 -9.80 -6.99
CA ALA A 92 9.50 -9.41 -6.59
C ALA A 92 9.71 -7.90 -6.40
N LYS A 93 9.06 -7.06 -7.22
CA LYS A 93 9.11 -5.60 -7.09
C LYS A 93 8.21 -5.11 -5.95
N ALA A 94 7.06 -5.73 -5.76
CA ALA A 94 6.19 -5.43 -4.62
C ALA A 94 6.90 -5.77 -3.29
N THR A 95 7.56 -6.92 -3.19
CA THR A 95 8.36 -7.33 -2.03
C THR A 95 9.49 -6.35 -1.75
N ARG A 96 10.19 -5.86 -2.78
CA ARG A 96 11.23 -4.83 -2.60
C ARG A 96 10.67 -3.54 -1.98
N LEU A 97 9.49 -3.10 -2.41
CA LEU A 97 8.83 -1.94 -1.81
C LEU A 97 8.43 -2.18 -0.35
N LYS A 98 7.86 -3.35 -0.04
CA LYS A 98 7.56 -3.73 1.35
C LYS A 98 8.83 -3.72 2.23
N ASN A 99 9.93 -4.25 1.70
CA ASN A 99 11.21 -4.27 2.41
C ASN A 99 11.76 -2.86 2.69
N THR A 100 11.48 -1.85 1.84
CA THR A 100 11.87 -0.47 2.14
C THR A 100 11.19 0.04 3.42
N TRP A 101 9.90 -0.24 3.59
CA TRP A 101 9.18 0.13 4.81
C TRP A 101 9.68 -0.65 6.04
N LEU A 102 9.90 -1.96 5.88
CA LEU A 102 10.45 -2.79 6.96
C LEU A 102 11.76 -2.20 7.51
N LYS A 103 12.70 -1.87 6.61
CA LYS A 103 14.00 -1.30 6.98
C LYS A 103 13.91 0.14 7.51
N ARG A 104 12.99 0.95 6.97
CA ARG A 104 12.78 2.33 7.43
C ARG A 104 12.22 2.36 8.85
N VAL A 105 11.26 1.51 9.17
CA VAL A 105 10.71 1.37 10.52
C VAL A 105 11.71 0.71 11.48
N GLU A 106 12.50 -0.26 10.99
CA GLU A 106 13.60 -0.86 11.78
C GLU A 106 14.62 0.22 12.21
N ALA A 107 14.98 1.14 11.33
CA ALA A 107 15.86 2.25 11.66
C ALA A 107 15.26 3.17 12.75
N LEU A 108 13.95 3.43 12.69
CA LEU A 108 13.23 4.17 13.74
C LEU A 108 13.29 3.47 15.09
N ARG A 109 13.08 2.15 15.12
CA ARG A 109 13.21 1.34 16.35
C ARG A 109 14.57 1.51 17.01
N TYR A 110 15.65 1.46 16.23
CA TYR A 110 17.00 1.65 16.77
C TYR A 110 17.25 3.09 17.25
N THR A 111 16.73 4.07 16.50
CA THR A 111 16.95 5.50 16.80
C THR A 111 16.18 5.96 18.03
N TYR A 112 14.95 5.47 18.22
CA TYR A 112 14.02 5.91 19.25
C TYR A 112 13.71 4.81 20.27
N LYS A 113 14.70 3.97 20.60
CA LYS A 113 14.52 2.79 21.46
C LYS A 113 13.81 3.10 22.79
N ALA A 114 14.22 4.15 23.50
CA ALA A 114 13.62 4.54 24.77
C ALA A 114 12.13 4.93 24.62
N VAL A 115 11.79 5.67 23.57
CA VAL A 115 10.41 6.06 23.26
C VAL A 115 9.56 4.82 22.95
N LEU A 116 10.13 3.84 22.25
CA LEU A 116 9.43 2.59 21.95
C LEU A 116 9.20 1.74 23.20
N GLU A 117 10.18 1.64 24.10
CA GLU A 117 10.02 0.93 25.37
C GLU A 117 8.90 1.53 26.22
N GLU A 118 8.84 2.86 26.30
CA GLU A 118 7.76 3.58 26.98
C GLU A 118 6.40 3.36 26.28
N TRP A 119 6.37 3.47 24.95
CA TRP A 119 5.16 3.23 24.17
C TRP A 119 4.59 1.83 24.44
N ILE A 120 5.41 0.79 24.37
CA ILE A 120 4.99 -0.60 24.62
C ILE A 120 4.41 -0.75 26.04
N ALA A 121 4.96 -0.03 27.02
CA ALA A 121 4.49 -0.09 28.40
C ALA A 121 3.12 0.58 28.61
N ILE A 122 2.78 1.60 27.81
CA ILE A 122 1.57 2.41 28.01
C ILE A 122 0.47 2.16 26.97
N ALA A 123 0.80 1.54 25.82
CA ALA A 123 -0.15 1.31 24.74
C ALA A 123 -1.37 0.52 25.22
N THR A 124 -2.55 0.95 24.78
CA THR A 124 -3.82 0.31 25.11
C THR A 124 -4.56 0.00 23.81
N TYR A 125 -5.00 -1.24 23.67
CA TYR A 125 -5.62 -1.75 22.45
C TYR A 125 -7.14 -1.85 22.61
N PRO A 126 -7.91 -1.70 21.51
CA PRO A 126 -7.44 -1.42 20.15
C PRO A 126 -7.01 0.05 19.97
N LEU A 127 -6.24 0.31 18.92
CA LEU A 127 -5.77 1.64 18.56
C LEU A 127 -6.54 2.19 17.35
N LEU A 128 -6.88 3.49 17.38
CA LEU A 128 -7.17 4.24 16.16
C LEU A 128 -5.85 4.50 15.44
N VAL A 129 -5.88 4.33 14.13
CA VAL A 129 -4.75 4.63 13.24
C VAL A 129 -5.15 5.78 12.34
N GLU A 130 -4.59 6.96 12.55
CA GLU A 130 -4.72 8.06 11.60
C GLU A 130 -3.63 7.95 10.54
N GLU A 131 -4.04 7.98 9.27
CA GLU A 131 -3.15 7.83 8.12
C GLU A 131 -3.20 9.11 7.28
N VAL A 132 -2.38 10.09 7.67
CA VAL A 132 -2.37 11.42 7.05
C VAL A 132 -1.29 11.48 5.98
N TYR A 133 -1.70 11.48 4.71
CA TYR A 133 -0.79 11.54 3.56
C TYR A 133 -0.82 12.90 2.87
N ILE A 134 0.29 13.62 2.89
CA ILE A 134 0.46 14.87 2.14
C ILE A 134 1.25 14.55 0.87
N THR A 135 0.63 14.76 -0.29
CA THR A 135 1.28 14.47 -1.58
C THR A 135 1.77 15.74 -2.26
N GLY A 136 2.95 15.63 -2.87
CA GLY A 136 3.49 16.64 -3.81
C GLY A 136 3.18 16.30 -5.27
N GLU A 137 2.41 15.24 -5.54
CA GLU A 137 1.99 14.88 -6.90
C GLU A 137 0.75 15.68 -7.31
N SER A 138 0.52 15.80 -8.62
CA SER A 138 -0.64 16.53 -9.16
C SER A 138 -1.98 15.92 -8.75
N SER A 139 -2.01 14.60 -8.55
CA SER A 139 -3.21 13.81 -8.27
C SER A 139 -3.20 13.30 -6.82
N LEU A 140 -4.37 13.41 -6.19
CA LEU A 140 -4.62 12.81 -4.87
C LEU A 140 -4.92 11.32 -5.02
N LEU A 141 -4.56 10.57 -3.99
CA LEU A 141 -5.13 9.25 -3.75
C LEU A 141 -6.53 9.45 -3.13
N ASP A 142 -7.45 8.55 -3.42
CA ASP A 142 -8.69 8.42 -2.65
C ASP A 142 -8.39 7.79 -1.26
N PRO A 143 -9.30 7.96 -0.27
CA PRO A 143 -9.08 7.45 1.09
C PRO A 143 -8.80 5.94 1.16
N GLU A 144 -9.50 5.11 0.37
CA GLU A 144 -9.26 3.67 0.31
C GLU A 144 -7.84 3.37 -0.20
N SER A 145 -7.41 4.07 -1.26
CA SER A 145 -6.05 3.95 -1.78
C SER A 145 -4.98 4.35 -0.75
N VAL A 146 -5.24 5.31 0.14
CA VAL A 146 -4.32 5.69 1.22
C VAL A 146 -4.18 4.55 2.20
N THR A 147 -5.29 4.02 2.71
CA THR A 147 -5.28 2.89 3.64
C THR A 147 -4.62 1.65 3.05
N ALA A 148 -4.96 1.30 1.81
CA ALA A 148 -4.32 0.17 1.14
C ALA A 148 -2.81 0.38 0.97
N ALA A 149 -2.36 1.62 0.71
CA ALA A 149 -0.94 1.94 0.59
C ALA A 149 -0.21 2.03 1.94
N CYS A 150 -0.92 2.25 3.04
CA CYS A 150 -0.39 2.23 4.41
C CYS A 150 -0.25 0.81 4.97
N LYS A 151 -0.92 -0.20 4.39
CA LYS A 151 -0.80 -1.60 4.85
C LYS A 151 0.66 -2.09 5.01
N PRO A 152 1.58 -1.90 4.04
CA PRO A 152 3.00 -2.23 4.24
C PRO A 152 3.71 -1.47 5.36
N VAL A 153 3.23 -0.28 5.72
CA VAL A 153 3.75 0.51 6.86
C VAL A 153 3.29 -0.13 8.17
N ILE A 154 2.02 -0.52 8.26
CA ILE A 154 1.47 -1.22 9.42
C ILE A 154 2.14 -2.60 9.59
N ASP A 155 2.30 -3.37 8.51
CA ASP A 155 3.03 -4.65 8.52
C ASP A 155 4.46 -4.46 9.07
N ALA A 156 5.12 -3.35 8.71
CA ALA A 156 6.46 -3.00 9.20
C ALA A 156 6.46 -2.58 10.69
N LEU A 157 5.42 -1.90 11.17
CA LEU A 157 5.25 -1.56 12.60
C LEU A 157 5.07 -2.83 13.45
N VAL A 158 4.24 -3.77 13.00
CA VAL A 158 4.07 -5.08 13.65
C VAL A 158 5.39 -5.86 13.67
N SER A 159 6.04 -6.00 12.50
CA SER A 159 7.30 -6.73 12.37
C SER A 159 8.45 -6.15 13.21
N ASN A 160 8.39 -4.86 13.54
CA ASN A 160 9.38 -4.18 14.37
C ASN A 160 8.95 -3.99 15.83
N GLY A 161 7.81 -4.53 16.25
CA GLY A 161 7.35 -4.52 17.64
C GLY A 161 6.76 -3.19 18.13
N PHE A 162 6.35 -2.30 17.22
CA PHE A 162 5.55 -1.12 17.59
C PHE A 162 4.10 -1.50 17.91
N LEU A 163 3.63 -2.60 17.32
CA LEU A 163 2.30 -3.16 17.45
C LEU A 163 2.41 -4.68 17.64
N PRO A 164 1.54 -5.33 18.44
CA PRO A 164 1.56 -6.77 18.60
C PRO A 164 1.06 -7.51 17.36
N ASP A 165 -0.01 -6.99 16.75
CA ASP A 165 -0.62 -7.49 15.51
C ASP A 165 -1.40 -6.35 14.82
N ASP A 166 -1.91 -6.59 13.62
CA ASP A 166 -2.79 -5.69 12.85
C ASP A 166 -4.25 -6.15 12.75
N ASP A 167 -4.61 -7.12 13.59
CA ASP A 167 -5.97 -7.62 13.70
C ASP A 167 -6.95 -6.60 14.33
N PRO A 168 -8.27 -6.84 14.24
CA PRO A 168 -9.28 -5.96 14.83
C PRO A 168 -9.26 -5.82 16.36
N SER A 169 -8.51 -6.66 17.08
CA SER A 169 -8.33 -6.55 18.53
C SER A 169 -7.23 -5.57 18.91
N HIS A 170 -6.28 -5.32 18.00
CA HIS A 170 -5.17 -4.39 18.17
C HIS A 170 -5.39 -3.07 17.44
N ILE A 171 -6.05 -3.09 16.28
CA ILE A 171 -6.25 -1.93 15.41
C ILE A 171 -7.73 -1.82 15.02
N ALA A 172 -8.34 -0.69 15.37
CA ALA A 172 -9.66 -0.31 14.87
C ALA A 172 -9.56 0.12 13.39
N PRO A 173 -10.69 0.23 12.66
CA PRO A 173 -10.68 0.69 11.27
C PRO A 173 -9.87 1.99 11.09
N PRO A 174 -8.94 2.05 10.13
CA PRO A 174 -8.05 3.19 9.95
C PRO A 174 -8.81 4.44 9.46
N LEU A 175 -8.21 5.60 9.74
CA LEU A 175 -8.76 6.92 9.44
C LEU A 175 -7.85 7.64 8.43
N PRO A 176 -8.00 7.35 7.12
CA PRO A 176 -7.19 7.98 6.08
C PRO A 176 -7.59 9.43 5.84
N TYR A 177 -6.58 10.28 5.67
CA TYR A 177 -6.73 11.64 5.16
C TYR A 177 -5.64 11.94 4.13
N THR A 178 -5.98 12.73 3.11
CA THR A 178 -5.02 13.09 2.07
C THR A 178 -5.27 14.46 1.52
N SER A 179 -4.19 15.19 1.28
CA SER A 179 -4.23 16.52 0.67
C SER A 179 -2.92 16.83 -0.06
N ARG A 180 -2.91 17.93 -0.82
CA ARG A 180 -1.69 18.42 -1.47
C ARG A 180 -0.97 19.38 -0.56
N GLY A 181 0.36 19.34 -0.56
CA GLY A 181 1.17 20.28 0.21
C GLY A 181 2.61 20.37 -0.25
N GLU A 182 3.28 21.46 0.13
CA GLU A 182 4.68 21.74 -0.21
C GLU A 182 5.66 20.81 0.52
N SER A 183 5.24 20.28 1.66
CA SER A 183 6.00 19.33 2.47
C SER A 183 5.36 17.93 2.37
N PRO A 184 5.65 17.16 1.32
CA PRO A 184 5.07 15.84 1.16
C PRO A 184 5.60 14.87 2.21
N GLY A 185 4.76 13.92 2.60
CA GLY A 185 5.12 12.89 3.56
C GLY A 185 3.91 12.14 4.09
N LEU A 186 4.19 11.19 4.98
CA LEU A 186 3.19 10.40 5.67
C LEU A 186 3.31 10.64 7.17
N VAL A 187 2.19 10.82 7.85
CA VAL A 187 2.10 10.78 9.31
C VAL A 187 1.18 9.63 9.69
N ILE A 188 1.67 8.75 10.56
CA ILE A 188 0.89 7.70 11.20
C ILE A 188 0.73 8.10 12.66
N CYS A 189 -0.51 8.22 13.13
CA CYS A 189 -0.80 8.46 14.54
C CYS A 189 -1.54 7.27 15.14
N LEU A 190 -1.01 6.73 16.23
CA LEU A 190 -1.60 5.65 17.01
C LEU A 190 -2.12 6.23 18.31
N ARG A 191 -3.40 6.01 18.60
CA ARG A 191 -4.04 6.47 19.84
C ARG A 191 -5.09 5.45 20.30
N PRO A 192 -5.42 5.37 21.60
CA PRO A 192 -6.42 4.42 22.08
C PRO A 192 -7.78 4.62 21.39
N ALA A 193 -8.30 3.55 20.79
CA ALA A 193 -9.68 3.49 20.36
C ALA A 193 -10.50 3.09 21.58
N GLY A 194 -11.33 3.99 22.11
CA GLY A 194 -12.19 3.68 23.26
C GLY A 194 -13.14 2.48 23.02
N ARG A 195 -13.23 1.99 21.76
CA ARG A 195 -14.05 0.85 21.31
C ARG A 195 -13.39 0.11 20.14
N PRO A 196 -13.69 -1.19 19.92
CA PRO A 196 -13.13 -1.99 18.81
C PRO A 196 -13.45 -1.48 17.40
N TRP A 197 -14.62 -0.89 17.21
CA TRP A 197 -15.05 -0.31 15.93
C TRP A 197 -14.63 1.16 15.76
N GLY A 198 -13.71 1.64 16.59
CA GLY A 198 -13.12 2.97 16.47
C GLY A 198 -14.14 4.09 16.67
N LEU A 199 -14.29 4.95 15.66
CA LEU A 199 -15.18 6.12 15.68
C LEU A 199 -16.60 5.83 15.15
N ILE A 200 -16.93 4.57 14.86
CA ILE A 200 -18.29 4.21 14.46
C ILE A 200 -19.23 4.34 15.68
N GLU A 201 -20.39 4.96 15.49
CA GLU A 201 -21.39 5.10 16.55
C GLU A 201 -21.96 3.74 17.00
N ASP A 202 -22.16 3.57 18.31
CA ASP A 202 -22.69 2.32 18.87
C ASP A 202 -24.08 1.98 18.34
N ALA A 203 -24.91 3.01 18.13
CA ALA A 203 -26.23 2.83 17.55
C ALA A 203 -26.16 2.16 16.16
N THR A 204 -25.16 2.53 15.35
CA THR A 204 -24.95 1.93 14.02
C THR A 204 -24.53 0.46 14.14
N ILE A 205 -23.65 0.14 15.10
CA ILE A 205 -23.22 -1.25 15.36
C ILE A 205 -24.38 -2.10 15.87
N GLN A 206 -25.24 -1.54 16.71
CA GLN A 206 -26.44 -2.22 17.22
C GLN A 206 -27.42 -2.53 16.08
N VAL A 207 -27.66 -1.57 15.19
CA VAL A 207 -28.48 -1.79 13.99
C VAL A 207 -27.87 -2.87 13.11
N ALA A 208 -26.56 -2.80 12.82
CA ALA A 208 -25.87 -3.82 12.02
C ALA A 208 -25.98 -5.22 12.64
N SER A 209 -25.85 -5.31 13.96
CA SER A 209 -25.97 -6.57 14.71
C SER A 209 -27.38 -7.16 14.71
N SER A 210 -28.40 -6.34 14.43
CA SER A 210 -29.79 -6.77 14.29
C SER A 210 -30.15 -7.27 12.89
N LEU A 211 -29.33 -7.02 11.86
CA LEU A 211 -29.62 -7.43 10.47
C LEU A 211 -29.68 -8.95 10.25
N GLY A 212 -29.07 -9.73 11.15
CA GLY A 212 -29.05 -11.19 11.10
C GLY A 212 -30.01 -11.87 12.08
N ARG A 213 -30.89 -11.10 12.75
CA ARG A 213 -31.98 -11.60 13.61
C ARG A 213 -33.31 -11.41 12.90
#